data_AF-A0AAD4QB46-F1
#
_entry.id   AF-A0AAD4QB46-F1
#
_cell.length_a   1.000
_cell.length_b   1.000
_cell.length_c   1.000
_cell.angle_alpha   90.00
_cell.angle_beta   90.00
_cell.angle_gamma   90.00
#
_symmetry.space_group_name_H-M   'P 1'
#
loop_
_entity.id
_entity.type
_entity.pdbx_description
1 polymer ?
#
loop_
_entity_poly.entity_id
_entity_poly.type
_entity_poly.pdbx_seq_one_letter_code
_entity_poly.pdbx_strand_id
1 'polypeptide(L)'
;MDTTTDTATATTATTDGPPPPTLTLTMSAPRGPLEYLKPRNGRSLCFKKQSVPDPLLVSFAKDLPWLVRTWDDSSPEWSPLAVVFYIQGELITLKHWPTVCRYGKPS
;
A
#
# COMPACT_ATOMS: atom_id res chain seq x y z
N MET A 1 -19.13 24.47 -60.38
CA MET A 1 -19.07 23.21 -59.60
C MET A 1 -18.56 23.65 -58.25
N ASP A 2 -19.51 24.16 -57.46
CA ASP A 2 -19.27 25.00 -56.31
C ASP A 2 -19.51 24.21 -55.02
N THR A 3 -18.55 24.36 -54.10
CA THR A 3 -18.61 24.36 -52.62
C THR A 3 -19.68 23.55 -51.90
N THR A 4 -19.30 22.73 -50.91
CA THR A 4 -19.89 22.75 -49.55
C THR A 4 -18.98 22.04 -48.52
N THR A 5 -18.68 22.78 -47.46
CA THR A 5 -18.05 22.42 -46.19
C THR A 5 -19.03 21.67 -45.30
N ASP A 6 -18.61 20.58 -44.64
CA ASP A 6 -19.37 19.97 -43.55
C ASP A 6 -18.73 20.28 -42.19
N THR A 7 -19.40 21.16 -41.44
CA THR A 7 -19.15 21.46 -40.04
C THR A 7 -20.16 20.67 -39.21
N ALA A 8 -19.70 19.63 -38.50
CA ALA A 8 -20.54 18.90 -37.55
C ALA A 8 -20.47 19.58 -36.17
N THR A 9 -21.44 20.46 -35.90
CA THR A 9 -21.71 20.99 -34.55
C THR A 9 -22.50 19.95 -33.76
N ALA A 10 -21.87 19.34 -32.76
CA ALA A 10 -22.57 18.52 -31.77
C ALA A 10 -22.96 19.39 -30.57
N THR A 11 -24.20 19.91 -30.58
CA THR A 11 -24.84 20.49 -29.40
C THR A 11 -25.32 19.35 -28.50
N THR A 12 -24.77 19.24 -27.28
CA THR A 12 -25.38 18.43 -26.22
C THR A 12 -25.81 19.34 -25.07
N ALA A 13 -27.05 19.13 -24.66
CA ALA A 13 -27.85 20.02 -23.85
C ALA A 13 -27.38 20.10 -22.40
N THR A 14 -27.34 21.33 -21.90
CA THR A 14 -27.31 21.69 -20.48
C THR A 14 -28.54 21.10 -19.77
N THR A 15 -28.31 20.09 -18.92
CA THR A 15 -29.27 19.67 -17.89
C THR A 15 -28.86 20.34 -16.59
N ASP A 16 -29.62 21.37 -16.23
CA ASP A 16 -29.60 22.09 -14.96
C ASP A 16 -30.11 21.15 -13.86
N GLY A 17 -29.18 20.44 -13.22
CA GLY A 17 -29.40 19.70 -11.99
C GLY A 17 -28.26 19.99 -11.03
N PRO A 18 -28.50 20.07 -9.70
CA PRO A 18 -27.42 20.24 -8.75
C PRO A 18 -26.40 19.11 -8.96
N PRO A 19 -25.08 19.42 -8.99
CA PRO A 19 -24.07 18.40 -9.16
C PRO A 19 -24.27 17.32 -8.08
N PRO A 20 -24.11 16.03 -8.41
CA PRO A 20 -24.12 14.99 -7.39
C PRO A 20 -23.12 15.36 -6.29
N PRO A 21 -23.40 15.07 -5.01
CA PRO A 21 -22.47 15.36 -3.94
C PRO A 21 -21.15 14.65 -4.25
N THR A 22 -20.16 15.41 -4.69
CA THR A 22 -18.79 14.95 -4.84
C THR A 22 -18.34 14.58 -3.44
N LEU A 23 -18.24 13.28 -3.16
CA LEU A 23 -17.55 12.77 -1.99
C LEU A 23 -16.06 13.10 -2.18
N THR A 24 -15.68 14.34 -1.87
CA THR A 24 -14.29 14.75 -1.84
C THR A 24 -13.63 14.01 -0.70
N LEU A 25 -13.02 12.88 -1.00
CA LEU A 25 -12.19 12.14 -0.06
C LEU A 25 -10.97 13.02 0.23
N THR A 26 -11.07 13.90 1.22
CA THR A 26 -9.92 14.65 1.73
C THR A 26 -9.02 13.63 2.42
N MET A 27 -8.14 13.00 1.63
CA MET A 27 -7.01 12.25 2.17
C MET A 27 -6.12 13.26 2.89
N SER A 28 -6.36 13.44 4.18
CA SER A 28 -5.42 14.12 5.05
C SER A 28 -4.07 13.43 4.88
N ALA A 29 -3.08 14.16 4.38
CA ALA A 29 -1.73 13.65 4.26
C ALA A 29 -1.31 13.04 5.61
N PRO A 30 -0.83 11.79 5.66
CA PRO A 30 -0.50 11.17 6.94
C PRO A 30 0.55 12.03 7.65
N ARG A 31 0.29 12.44 8.88
CA ARG A 31 1.12 13.39 9.64
C ARG A 31 2.13 12.59 10.49
N GLY A 32 3.40 12.59 10.12
CA GLY A 32 4.44 11.94 10.92
C GLY A 32 5.78 11.84 10.20
N PRO A 33 6.85 11.50 10.93
CA PRO A 33 8.17 11.28 10.34
C PRO A 33 8.13 10.13 9.34
N LEU A 34 8.96 10.24 8.31
CA LEU A 34 9.21 9.16 7.37
C LEU A 34 10.14 8.15 8.02
N GLU A 35 9.85 6.87 7.80
CA GLU A 35 10.70 5.77 8.20
C GLU A 35 11.25 5.08 6.95
N TYR A 36 12.45 4.52 7.13
CA TYR A 36 13.20 3.89 6.07
C TYR A 36 13.52 2.46 6.45
N LEU A 37 13.30 1.56 5.51
CA LEU A 37 13.64 0.15 5.65
C LEU A 37 14.28 -0.33 4.36
N LYS A 38 15.32 -1.14 4.48
CA LYS A 38 16.02 -1.74 3.34
C LYS A 38 15.84 -3.25 3.40
N PRO A 39 14.88 -3.83 2.65
CA PRO A 39 14.77 -5.28 2.50
C PRO A 39 15.96 -5.82 1.71
N ARG A 40 16.11 -7.15 1.67
CA ARG A 40 17.19 -7.81 0.91
C ARG A 40 17.18 -7.48 -0.59
N ASN A 41 16.03 -7.13 -1.16
CA ASN A 41 15.91 -6.68 -2.56
C ASN A 41 16.75 -5.40 -2.85
N GLY A 42 17.33 -4.77 -1.83
CA GLY A 42 18.22 -3.62 -1.95
C GLY A 42 17.49 -2.29 -2.14
N ARG A 43 16.16 -2.30 -2.29
CA ARG A 43 15.34 -1.11 -2.50
C ARG A 43 15.01 -0.48 -1.16
N SER A 44 15.43 0.77 -0.94
CA SER A 44 15.02 1.50 0.26
C SER A 44 13.54 1.86 0.17
N LEU A 45 12.73 1.27 1.06
CA LEU A 45 11.34 1.62 1.27
C LEU A 45 11.25 2.84 2.18
N CYS A 46 10.53 3.86 1.72
CA CYS A 46 10.22 5.06 2.47
C CYS A 46 8.72 5.08 2.76
N PHE A 47 8.33 4.98 4.02
CA PHE A 47 6.92 4.87 4.41
C PHE A 47 6.63 5.71 5.65
N LYS A 48 5.35 5.98 5.89
CA LYS A 48 4.89 6.56 7.17
C LYS A 48 4.32 5.44 8.02
N LYS A 49 4.56 5.45 9.33
CA LYS A 49 3.98 4.43 10.22
C LYS A 49 2.45 4.32 10.12
N GLN A 50 1.77 5.43 9.85
CA GLN A 50 0.31 5.47 9.68
C GLN A 50 -0.18 4.83 8.38
N SER A 51 0.69 4.66 7.38
CA SER A 51 0.35 3.98 6.12
C SER A 51 0.66 2.49 6.15
N VAL A 52 1.21 1.98 7.26
CA VAL A 52 1.47 0.56 7.46
C VAL A 52 0.14 -0.08 7.89
N PRO A 53 -0.42 -1.02 7.12
CA PRO A 53 -1.64 -1.71 7.52
C PRO A 53 -1.41 -2.51 8.80
N ASP A 54 -2.48 -2.79 9.55
CA ASP A 54 -2.37 -3.65 10.73
C ASP A 54 -1.81 -5.02 10.32
N PRO A 55 -0.80 -5.54 11.05
CA PRO A 55 -0.21 -6.83 10.72
C PRO A 55 -1.24 -7.95 10.87
N LEU A 56 -1.15 -8.96 10.01
CA LEU A 56 -1.95 -10.17 10.15
C LEU A 56 -1.66 -10.84 11.50
N LEU A 57 -2.71 -11.36 12.13
CA LEU A 57 -2.55 -12.21 13.31
C LEU A 57 -1.90 -13.53 12.89
N VAL A 58 -0.68 -13.77 13.37
CA VAL A 58 0.10 -14.96 13.05
C VAL A 58 0.55 -15.64 14.34
N SER A 59 0.59 -16.97 14.34
CA SER A 59 1.04 -17.77 15.48
C SER A 59 1.97 -18.88 15.02
N PHE A 60 3.18 -18.90 15.58
CA PHE A 60 4.22 -19.89 15.26
C PHE A 60 4.33 -20.99 16.34
N ALA A 61 3.47 -20.98 17.36
CA ALA A 61 3.58 -21.87 18.52
C ALA A 61 3.55 -23.37 18.16
N LYS A 62 2.97 -23.72 17.01
CA LYS A 62 2.86 -25.10 16.52
C LYS A 62 3.56 -25.32 15.17
N ASP A 63 4.22 -24.31 14.62
CA ASP A 63 4.83 -24.35 13.28
C ASP A 63 6.11 -23.51 13.23
N LEU A 64 7.16 -24.05 13.88
CA LEU A 64 8.52 -23.51 13.80
C LEU A 64 9.07 -23.50 12.35
N PRO A 65 8.84 -24.52 11.50
CA PRO A 65 9.25 -24.45 10.10
C PRO A 65 8.67 -23.23 9.36
N TRP A 66 7.41 -22.86 9.61
CA TRP A 66 6.82 -21.66 9.05
C TRP A 66 7.48 -20.37 9.56
N LEU A 67 7.87 -20.31 10.85
CA LEU A 67 8.64 -19.20 11.38
C LEU A 67 9.96 -19.01 10.62
N VAL A 68 10.72 -20.09 10.41
CA VAL A 68 12.00 -20.02 9.68
C VAL A 68 11.80 -19.49 8.26
N ARG A 69 10.73 -19.93 7.58
CA ARG A 69 10.40 -19.51 6.20
C ARG A 69 10.02 -18.03 6.10
N THR A 70 9.64 -17.38 7.19
CA THR A 70 9.08 -16.01 7.20
C THR A 70 9.92 -14.98 7.96
N TRP A 71 10.77 -15.45 8.87
CA TRP A 71 11.51 -14.60 9.79
C TRP A 71 12.55 -13.71 9.13
N ASP A 72 13.41 -14.30 8.29
CA ASP A 72 14.58 -13.63 7.71
C ASP A 72 14.76 -14.04 6.25
N ASP A 73 14.82 -13.05 5.36
CA ASP A 73 15.04 -13.22 3.91
C ASP A 73 16.48 -13.58 3.54
N SER A 74 17.39 -13.58 4.52
CA SER A 74 18.77 -14.08 4.36
C SER A 74 18.85 -15.60 4.57
N SER A 75 17.83 -16.22 5.17
CA SER A 75 17.82 -17.66 5.41
C SER A 75 17.70 -18.44 4.09
N PRO A 76 18.43 -19.56 3.92
CA PRO A 76 18.24 -20.45 2.78
C PRO A 76 16.85 -21.10 2.74
N GLU A 77 16.18 -21.23 3.89
CA GLU A 77 14.81 -21.77 3.95
C GLU A 77 13.74 -20.69 3.79
N TRP A 78 14.13 -19.43 3.60
CA TRP A 78 13.16 -18.35 3.39
C TRP A 78 12.29 -18.60 2.17
N SER A 79 11.00 -18.31 2.30
CA SER A 79 10.06 -18.43 1.20
C SER A 79 9.27 -17.13 1.00
N PRO A 80 9.31 -16.51 -0.19
CA PRO A 80 8.50 -15.33 -0.50
C PRO A 80 6.98 -15.64 -0.44
N LEU A 81 6.60 -16.91 -0.65
CA LEU A 81 5.21 -17.35 -0.59
C LEU A 81 4.66 -17.46 0.82
N ALA A 82 5.54 -17.54 1.82
CA ALA A 82 5.14 -17.64 3.22
C ALA A 82 4.98 -16.26 3.88
N VAL A 83 5.32 -15.16 3.18
CA VAL A 83 5.36 -13.81 3.75
C VAL A 83 3.96 -13.33 4.14
N VAL A 84 3.89 -12.79 5.35
CA VAL A 84 2.65 -12.41 6.02
C VAL A 84 2.34 -10.91 5.90
N PHE A 85 3.26 -10.12 5.34
CA PHE A 85 3.16 -8.67 5.39
C PHE A 85 3.81 -7.97 4.20
N TYR A 86 3.12 -6.93 3.70
CA TYR A 86 3.55 -6.12 2.57
C TYR A 86 3.47 -4.64 2.92
N ILE A 87 4.50 -3.88 2.55
CA ILE A 87 4.48 -2.41 2.58
C ILE A 87 4.74 -1.92 1.17
N GLN A 88 3.83 -1.11 0.62
CA GLN A 88 3.96 -0.56 -0.74
C GLN A 88 4.19 -1.64 -1.82
N GLY A 89 3.62 -2.84 -1.63
CA GLY A 89 3.78 -3.97 -2.55
C GLY A 89 5.08 -4.75 -2.39
N GLU A 90 5.97 -4.35 -1.47
CA GLU A 90 7.22 -5.06 -1.18
C GLU A 90 7.04 -6.01 0.02
N LEU A 91 7.66 -7.19 -0.09
CA LEU A 91 7.65 -8.25 0.93
C LEU A 91 8.45 -7.82 2.15
N ILE A 92 7.83 -7.86 3.34
CA ILE A 92 8.50 -7.54 4.60
C ILE A 92 8.60 -8.78 5.47
N THR A 93 9.84 -9.15 5.82
CA THR A 93 10.12 -10.27 6.72
C THR A 93 9.88 -9.89 8.18
N LEU A 94 9.58 -10.90 9.02
CA LEU A 94 9.19 -10.66 10.41
C LEU A 94 10.31 -9.99 11.24
N LYS A 95 11.58 -10.21 10.92
CA LYS A 95 12.70 -9.52 11.60
C LYS A 95 12.57 -8.00 11.59
N HIS A 96 11.83 -7.43 10.63
CA HIS A 96 11.60 -6.00 10.49
C HIS A 96 10.34 -5.49 11.21
N TRP A 97 9.52 -6.38 11.78
CA TRP A 97 8.31 -6.00 12.52
C TRP A 97 8.53 -4.98 13.65
N PRO A 98 9.63 -5.03 14.43
CA PRO A 98 9.90 -3.99 15.43
C PRO A 98 10.04 -2.57 14.86
N THR A 99 10.43 -2.44 13.58
CA THR A 99 10.52 -1.15 12.90
C THR A 99 9.14 -0.71 12.41
N VAL A 100 8.38 -1.62 11.80
CA VAL A 100 7.17 -1.28 11.06
C VAL A 100 5.90 -1.28 11.91
N CYS A 101 5.79 -2.17 12.90
CA CYS A 101 4.60 -2.32 13.73
C CYS A 101 4.67 -1.42 14.97
N ARG A 102 3.54 -0.81 15.34
CA ARG A 102 3.39 -0.16 16.65
C ARG A 102 2.94 -1.19 17.67
N TYR A 103 3.81 -1.51 18.62
CA TYR A 103 3.43 -2.26 19.82
C TYR A 103 3.19 -1.25 20.95
N GLY A 104 1.93 -1.10 21.40
CA GLY A 104 1.56 -0.25 22.53
C GLY A 104 0.44 0.76 22.24
N LYS A 105 -0.03 1.44 23.30
CA LYS A 105 -1.17 2.37 23.25
C LYS A 105 -0.95 3.44 22.18
N PRO A 106 -1.99 3.81 21.40
CA PRO A 106 -1.93 4.98 20.53
C PRO A 106 -1.68 6.20 21.43
N SER A 107 -0.54 6.85 21.20
CA SER A 107 -0.22 8.17 21.74
C SER A 107 -1.15 9.23 21.17
#